data_AF-A0A7W8KES1-F1
#
_entry.id   AF-A0A7W8KES1-F1
#
_cell.length_a   1.000
_cell.length_b   1.000
_cell.length_c   1.000
_cell.angle_alpha   90.00
_cell.angle_beta   90.00
_cell.angle_gamma   90.00
#
_symmetry.space_group_name_H-M   'P 1'
#
loop_
_entity.id
_entity.type
_entity.pdbx_description
1 polymer ?
#
loop_
_entity_poly.entity_id
_entity_poly.type
_entity_poly.pdbx_seq_one_letter_code
_entity_poly.pdbx_strand_id
1 'polypeptide(L)'
;MPRRTEAQAGFTIIEIIVTIALLSVIVLVVLTPLTGFFGLTRRSNDQVTATQVTQRALETIRGEWLSVARYDQLCVKTPLPTTFPPLEVRITSLDPDLQSLGEVPWRGTCDPAYPLSPADRAPLRRVQVTRTDDTGRVLSRLTVLVDRP
;
A
#
# COMPACT_ATOMS: atom_id res chain seq x y z
N MET A 1 12.04 -33.43 -72.29
CA MET A 1 11.53 -32.85 -71.04
C MET A 1 12.34 -33.39 -69.86
N PRO A 2 13.22 -32.59 -69.22
CA PRO A 2 13.93 -33.03 -68.02
C PRO A 2 13.04 -32.85 -66.78
N ARG A 3 12.83 -33.93 -66.03
CA ARG A 3 12.20 -33.89 -64.69
C ARG A 3 13.17 -33.18 -63.74
N ARG A 4 12.74 -32.07 -63.15
CA ARG A 4 13.42 -31.48 -62.00
C ARG A 4 13.24 -32.44 -60.82
N THR A 5 14.31 -33.09 -60.39
CA THR A 5 14.40 -33.72 -59.08
C THR A 5 14.37 -32.59 -58.05
N GLU A 6 13.20 -32.38 -57.44
CA GLU A 6 13.13 -31.58 -56.21
C GLU A 6 13.94 -32.33 -55.16
N ALA A 7 15.05 -31.72 -54.71
CA ALA A 7 15.81 -32.23 -53.61
C ALA A 7 14.92 -32.16 -52.36
N GLN A 8 14.33 -33.29 -51.98
CA GLN A 8 13.75 -33.45 -50.64
C GLN A 8 14.89 -33.33 -49.63
N ALA A 9 15.06 -32.13 -49.07
CA ALA A 9 15.93 -31.88 -47.94
C ALA A 9 15.32 -32.61 -46.73
N GLY A 10 15.79 -33.83 -46.48
CA GLY A 10 15.40 -34.61 -45.32
C GLY A 10 15.92 -33.97 -44.04
N PHE A 11 15.02 -33.74 -43.08
CA PHE A 11 15.32 -33.30 -41.72
C PHE A 11 16.48 -34.13 -41.16
N THR A 12 17.61 -33.47 -40.87
CA THR A 12 18.75 -34.16 -40.24
C THR A 12 18.60 -34.17 -38.72
N ILE A 13 19.08 -35.23 -38.07
CA ILE A 13 19.10 -35.31 -36.60
C ILE A 13 19.85 -34.11 -35.99
N ILE A 14 20.90 -33.63 -36.67
CA ILE A 14 21.68 -32.47 -36.25
C ILE A 14 20.83 -31.21 -36.22
N GLU A 15 20.00 -30.98 -37.23
CA GLU A 15 19.08 -29.83 -37.29
C GLU A 15 18.07 -29.85 -36.14
N ILE A 16 17.57 -31.02 -35.78
CA ILE A 16 16.67 -31.18 -34.62
C ILE A 16 17.39 -30.87 -33.31
N ILE A 17 18.64 -31.33 -33.15
CA ILE A 17 19.42 -31.03 -31.93
C ILE A 17 19.72 -29.54 -31.82
N VAL A 18 20.09 -28.89 -32.93
CA VAL A 18 20.38 -27.44 -32.96
C VAL A 18 19.12 -26.64 -32.64
N THR A 19 17.97 -27.00 -33.22
CA THR A 19 16.70 -26.30 -32.93
C THR A 19 16.27 -26.46 -31.47
N ILE A 20 16.40 -27.65 -30.88
CA ILE A 20 16.12 -27.87 -29.45
C ILE A 20 17.10 -27.07 -28.57
N ALA A 21 18.39 -27.05 -28.92
CA ALA A 21 19.41 -26.30 -28.18
C ALA A 21 19.13 -24.79 -28.22
N LEU A 22 18.83 -24.24 -29.39
CA LEU A 22 18.47 -22.82 -29.55
C LEU A 22 17.17 -22.49 -28.81
N LEU A 23 16.15 -23.35 -28.91
CA LEU A 23 14.89 -23.17 -28.18
C LEU A 23 15.13 -23.12 -26.67
N SER A 24 15.98 -24.01 -26.14
CA SER A 24 16.31 -24.07 -24.71
C SER A 24 16.98 -22.79 -24.22
N VAL A 25 17.91 -22.24 -25.01
CA VAL A 25 18.56 -20.95 -24.70
C VAL A 25 17.55 -19.81 -24.70
N ILE A 26 16.67 -19.74 -25.71
CA ILE A 26 15.64 -18.69 -25.80
C ILE A 26 14.70 -18.76 -24.60
N VAL A 27 14.22 -19.97 -24.26
CA VAL A 27 13.32 -20.20 -23.12
C VAL A 27 13.95 -19.72 -21.81
N LEU A 28 15.20 -20.11 -21.54
CA LEU A 28 15.91 -19.72 -20.31
C LEU A 28 16.10 -18.20 -20.20
N VAL A 29 16.49 -17.54 -21.29
CA VAL A 29 16.74 -16.09 -21.33
C VAL A 29 15.45 -15.28 -21.19
N VAL A 30 14.31 -15.79 -21.67
CA VAL A 30 13.02 -15.08 -21.64
C VAL A 30 12.25 -15.30 -20.34
N LEU A 31 12.32 -16.50 -19.72
CA LEU A 31 11.58 -16.81 -18.48
C LEU A 31 12.03 -15.96 -17.29
N THR A 32 13.34 -15.73 -17.16
CA THR A 32 13.93 -14.99 -16.03
C THR A 32 13.43 -13.54 -15.94
N PRO A 33 13.46 -12.71 -17.00
CA PRO A 33 12.91 -11.36 -16.95
C PRO A 33 11.39 -11.35 -16.77
N LEU A 34 10.64 -12.27 -17.38
CA LEU A 34 9.17 -12.34 -17.21
C LEU A 34 8.76 -12.55 -15.75
N THR A 35 9.42 -13.46 -15.04
CA THR A 35 9.17 -13.69 -13.62
C THR A 35 9.52 -12.47 -12.76
N GLY A 36 10.60 -11.76 -13.10
CA GLY A 36 10.96 -10.48 -12.46
C GLY A 36 9.92 -9.38 -12.66
N PHE A 37 9.42 -9.21 -13.90
CA PHE A 37 8.43 -8.18 -14.23
C PHE A 37 7.09 -8.39 -13.51
N PHE A 38 6.62 -9.63 -13.37
CA PHE A 38 5.40 -9.92 -12.62
C PHE A 38 5.54 -9.60 -11.13
N GLY A 39 6.70 -9.90 -10.54
CA GLY A 39 6.99 -9.54 -9.15
C GLY A 39 6.99 -8.03 -8.90
N LEU A 40 7.60 -7.25 -9.81
CA LEU A 40 7.60 -5.79 -9.74
C LEU A 40 6.20 -5.20 -9.92
N THR A 41 5.44 -5.72 -10.88
CA THR A 41 4.06 -5.28 -11.14
C THR A 41 3.18 -5.49 -9.92
N ARG A 42 3.26 -6.67 -9.28
CA ARG A 42 2.49 -6.96 -8.07
C ARG A 42 2.86 -6.00 -6.93
N ARG A 43 4.15 -5.80 -6.66
CA ARG A 43 4.61 -4.86 -5.61
C ARG A 43 4.15 -3.42 -5.86
N SER A 44 4.17 -2.98 -7.11
CA SER A 44 3.69 -1.66 -7.50
C SER A 44 2.19 -1.51 -7.22
N ASN A 45 1.39 -2.50 -7.62
CA ASN A 45 -0.04 -2.52 -7.36
C ASN A 45 -0.35 -2.54 -5.85
N ASP A 46 0.40 -3.32 -5.07
CA ASP A 46 0.24 -3.36 -3.61
C ASP A 46 0.55 -2.00 -2.98
N GLN A 47 1.61 -1.31 -3.43
CA GLN A 47 2.01 0.00 -2.92
C GLN A 47 1.00 1.11 -3.29
N VAL A 48 0.50 1.11 -4.53
CA VAL A 48 -0.55 2.03 -4.98
C VAL A 48 -1.83 1.83 -4.17
N THR A 49 -2.25 0.58 -4.01
CA THR A 49 -3.43 0.23 -3.21
C THR A 49 -3.27 0.65 -1.76
N ALA A 50 -2.11 0.36 -1.15
CA ALA A 50 -1.80 0.76 0.22
C ALA A 50 -1.87 2.28 0.41
N THR A 51 -1.37 3.04 -0.57
CA THR A 51 -1.41 4.51 -0.53
C THR A 51 -2.84 5.03 -0.63
N GLN A 52 -3.65 4.52 -1.56
CA GLN A 52 -5.05 4.91 -1.69
C GLN A 52 -5.86 4.62 -0.43
N VAL A 53 -5.67 3.45 0.18
CA VAL A 53 -6.36 3.08 1.41
C VAL A 53 -5.95 3.99 2.58
N THR A 54 -4.64 4.25 2.72
CA THR A 54 -4.11 5.15 3.76
C THR A 54 -4.64 6.57 3.59
N GLN A 55 -4.70 7.07 2.35
CA GLN A 55 -5.24 8.39 2.03
C GLN A 55 -6.73 8.49 2.36
N ARG A 56 -7.55 7.52 1.93
CA ARG A 56 -8.99 7.48 2.27
C ARG A 56 -9.21 7.46 3.78
N ALA A 57 -8.39 6.72 4.53
CA ALA A 57 -8.47 6.69 5.98
C ALA A 57 -8.16 8.07 6.58
N LEU A 58 -7.10 8.75 6.12
CA LEU A 58 -6.75 10.10 6.57
C LEU A 58 -7.82 11.14 6.22
N GLU A 59 -8.37 11.09 5.01
CA GLU A 59 -9.45 11.98 4.57
C GLU A 59 -10.72 11.76 5.40
N THR A 60 -11.03 10.50 5.73
CA THR A 60 -12.15 10.16 6.62
C THR A 60 -11.94 10.74 8.01
N ILE A 61 -10.76 10.54 8.61
CA ILE A 61 -10.42 11.10 9.92
C ILE A 61 -10.54 12.63 9.89
N ARG A 62 -9.90 13.28 8.91
CA ARG A 62 -9.92 14.75 8.77
C ARG A 62 -11.34 15.29 8.59
N GLY A 63 -12.14 14.65 7.75
CA GLY A 63 -13.52 15.07 7.48
C GLY A 63 -14.43 14.92 8.71
N GLU A 64 -14.30 13.83 9.46
CA GLU A 64 -15.05 13.61 10.70
C GLU A 64 -14.62 14.54 11.83
N TRP A 65 -13.32 14.88 11.87
CA TRP A 65 -12.73 15.77 12.87
C TRP A 65 -13.02 17.26 12.63
N LEU A 66 -13.80 17.61 11.60
CA LEU A 66 -14.43 18.94 11.49
C LEU A 66 -15.45 19.21 12.60
N SER A 67 -15.88 18.17 13.33
CA SER A 67 -16.63 18.32 14.57
C SER A 67 -15.70 18.37 15.77
N VAL A 68 -15.72 19.47 16.53
CA VAL A 68 -14.95 19.65 17.77
C VAL A 68 -15.11 18.45 18.72
N ALA A 69 -16.33 17.94 18.87
CA ALA A 69 -16.60 16.80 19.74
C ALA A 69 -15.88 15.52 19.26
N ARG A 70 -15.86 15.24 17.94
CA ARG A 70 -15.18 14.04 17.39
C ARG A 70 -13.67 14.20 17.39
N TYR A 71 -13.19 15.41 17.12
CA TYR A 71 -11.80 15.78 17.29
C TYR A 71 -11.38 15.49 18.73
N ASP A 72 -11.99 16.14 19.73
CA ASP A 72 -11.60 16.00 21.14
C ASP A 72 -11.68 14.52 21.61
N GLN A 73 -12.66 13.74 21.12
CA GLN A 73 -12.80 12.32 21.45
C GLN A 73 -11.84 11.37 20.71
N LEU A 74 -11.08 11.83 19.71
CA LEU A 74 -10.16 11.02 18.91
C LEU A 74 -10.85 9.83 18.21
N CYS A 75 -12.03 10.10 17.64
CA CYS A 75 -12.89 9.07 17.09
C CYS A 75 -13.44 9.44 15.71
N VAL A 76 -14.00 8.45 15.02
CA VAL A 76 -14.77 8.62 13.78
C VAL A 76 -16.08 7.84 13.89
N LYS A 77 -17.14 8.32 13.24
CA LYS A 77 -18.36 7.53 13.07
C LYS A 77 -18.31 6.66 11.83
N THR A 78 -17.73 7.20 10.77
CA THR A 78 -17.51 6.47 9.52
C THR A 78 -16.37 5.46 9.72
N PRO A 79 -16.59 4.15 9.50
CA PRO A 79 -15.55 3.16 9.70
C PRO A 79 -14.39 3.38 8.71
N LEU A 80 -13.17 3.22 9.21
CA LEU A 80 -11.98 3.24 8.35
C LEU A 80 -11.98 2.01 7.43
N PRO A 81 -11.33 2.08 6.26
CA PRO A 81 -11.21 0.94 5.36
C PRO A 81 -10.64 -0.29 6.09
N THR A 82 -11.35 -1.42 5.99
CA THR A 82 -10.92 -2.67 6.60
C THR A 82 -9.79 -3.30 5.79
N THR A 83 -8.64 -3.53 6.43
CA THR A 83 -7.49 -4.20 5.83
C THR A 83 -7.00 -5.34 6.72
N PHE A 84 -6.23 -6.26 6.14
CA PHE A 84 -5.49 -7.27 6.88
C PHE A 84 -3.99 -7.20 6.53
N PRO A 85 -3.07 -6.93 7.47
CA PRO A 85 -3.31 -6.50 8.87
C PRO A 85 -4.16 -5.21 9.00
N PRO A 86 -4.71 -4.87 10.17
CA PRO A 86 -5.44 -3.60 10.32
C PRO A 86 -4.51 -2.38 10.11
N LEU A 87 -5.09 -1.24 9.75
CA LEU A 87 -4.36 0.03 9.67
C LEU A 87 -3.87 0.44 11.06
N GLU A 88 -2.63 0.89 11.16
CA GLU A 88 -2.08 1.47 12.38
C GLU A 88 -2.28 2.99 12.34
N VAL A 89 -2.99 3.54 13.32
CA VAL A 89 -3.24 4.99 13.45
C VAL A 89 -2.51 5.49 14.69
N ARG A 90 -1.57 6.41 14.49
CA ARG A 90 -0.83 7.11 15.55
C ARG A 90 -1.22 8.57 15.57
N ILE A 91 -1.43 9.09 16.77
CA ILE A 91 -1.83 10.49 16.97
C ILE A 91 -0.88 11.12 17.95
N THR A 92 -0.36 12.28 17.58
CA THR A 92 0.47 13.11 18.45
C THR A 92 -0.24 14.45 18.63
N SER A 93 -0.52 14.82 19.87
CA SER A 93 -1.01 16.15 20.20
C SER A 93 0.12 17.16 20.06
N LEU A 94 -0.16 18.30 19.46
CA LEU A 94 0.80 19.38 19.26
C LEU A 94 0.28 20.68 19.88
N ASP A 95 1.20 21.53 20.31
CA ASP A 95 0.91 22.91 20.69
C ASP A 95 0.86 23.83 19.45
N PRO A 96 0.49 25.13 19.60
CA PRO A 96 0.47 26.08 18.49
C PRO A 96 1.82 26.28 17.79
N ASP A 97 2.92 26.00 18.49
CA ASP A 97 4.30 26.10 17.98
C ASP A 97 4.80 24.78 17.36
N LEU A 98 3.88 23.84 17.11
CA LEU A 98 4.10 22.51 16.53
C LEU A 98 5.00 21.58 17.36
N GLN A 99 5.22 21.89 18.64
CA GLN A 99 5.92 21.02 19.56
C GLN A 99 5.02 19.88 20.03
N SER A 100 5.62 18.72 20.24
CA SER A 100 4.90 17.52 20.69
C SER A 100 4.49 17.65 22.16
N LEU A 101 3.19 17.59 22.41
CA LEU A 101 2.61 17.45 23.75
C LEU A 101 2.51 15.98 24.19
N GLY A 102 2.78 15.04 23.29
CA GLY A 102 2.76 13.59 23.54
C GLY A 102 1.90 12.80 22.55
N GLU A 103 2.12 11.48 22.51
CA GLU A 103 1.27 10.56 21.77
C GLU A 103 -0.03 10.27 22.55
N VAL A 104 -1.14 10.18 21.83
CA VAL A 104 -2.46 9.87 22.40
C VAL A 104 -3.02 8.65 21.67
N PRO A 105 -3.62 7.67 22.39
CA PRO A 105 -4.15 6.47 21.74
C PRO A 105 -5.32 6.81 20.82
N TRP A 106 -5.29 6.24 19.61
CA TRP A 106 -6.45 6.22 18.72
C TRP A 106 -7.58 5.43 19.35
N ARG A 107 -8.79 6.01 19.43
CA ARG A 107 -9.95 5.37 20.06
C ARG A 107 -10.87 4.70 19.06
N GLY A 108 -10.84 5.12 17.80
CA GLY A 108 -11.61 4.50 16.73
C GLY A 108 -13.09 4.90 16.74
N THR A 109 -13.81 4.55 17.80
CA THR A 109 -15.24 4.76 17.93
C THR A 109 -15.56 5.88 18.92
N CYS A 110 -16.63 6.62 18.64
CA CYS A 110 -17.05 7.73 19.49
C CYS A 110 -17.87 7.21 20.66
N ASP A 111 -17.42 7.49 21.88
CA ASP A 111 -18.14 7.22 23.13
C ASP A 111 -18.49 8.55 23.82
N PRO A 112 -19.79 8.90 23.92
CA PRO A 112 -20.21 10.13 24.57
C PRO A 112 -19.93 10.17 26.07
N ALA A 113 -19.69 9.01 26.71
CA ALA A 113 -19.35 8.93 28.13
C ALA A 113 -17.85 9.15 28.40
N TYR A 114 -17.03 9.31 27.36
CA TYR A 114 -15.58 9.42 27.52
C TYR A 114 -15.18 10.73 28.24
N PRO A 115 -14.42 10.66 29.35
CA PRO A 115 -13.98 11.86 30.07
C PRO A 115 -12.85 12.57 29.32
N LEU A 116 -13.12 13.76 28.78
CA LEU A 116 -12.13 14.57 28.09
C LEU A 116 -11.12 15.19 29.08
N SER A 117 -9.84 14.95 28.84
CA SER A 117 -8.72 15.57 29.54
C SER A 117 -8.29 16.89 28.86
N PRO A 118 -7.48 17.74 29.52
CA PRO A 118 -6.91 18.93 28.88
C PRO A 118 -6.06 18.61 27.64
N ALA A 119 -5.33 17.49 27.65
CA ALA A 119 -4.54 17.03 26.50
C ALA A 119 -5.41 16.61 25.30
N ASP A 120 -6.68 16.27 25.54
CA ASP A 120 -7.65 15.99 24.48
C ASP A 120 -8.08 17.25 23.72
N ARG A 121 -7.80 18.45 24.26
CA ARG A 121 -8.15 19.75 23.67
C ARG A 121 -6.98 20.42 22.97
N ALA A 122 -5.98 19.64 22.55
CA ALA A 122 -4.81 20.16 21.85
C ALA A 122 -5.22 20.93 20.58
N PRO A 123 -4.65 22.12 20.33
CA PRO A 123 -5.04 22.96 19.20
C PRO A 123 -4.71 22.32 17.84
N LEU A 124 -3.64 21.51 17.80
CA LEU A 124 -3.18 20.80 16.63
C LEU A 124 -2.94 19.33 16.95
N ARG A 125 -3.15 18.48 15.95
CA ARG A 125 -2.79 17.05 16.02
C ARG A 125 -2.09 16.59 14.77
N ARG A 126 -1.05 15.79 14.96
CA ARG A 126 -0.42 15.02 13.89
C ARG A 126 -1.03 13.63 13.86
N VAL A 127 -1.70 13.31 12.77
CA VAL A 127 -2.26 11.97 12.53
C VAL A 127 -1.39 11.26 11.51
N GLN A 128 -0.87 10.10 11.89
CA GLN A 128 -0.11 9.23 11.02
C GLN A 128 -0.87 7.92 10.84
N VAL A 129 -1.13 7.54 9.60
CA VAL A 129 -1.73 6.25 9.25
C VAL A 129 -0.69 5.41 8.52
N THR A 130 -0.50 4.18 8.97
CA THR A 130 0.47 3.25 8.41
C THR A 130 -0.23 1.97 7.95
N ARG A 131 0.12 1.53 6.74
CA ARG A 131 -0.30 0.25 6.15
C ARG A 131 0.91 -0.65 6.03
N THR A 132 0.85 -1.82 6.65
CA THR A 132 1.85 -2.89 6.56
C THR A 132 1.32 -4.09 5.77
N ASP A 133 2.22 -4.91 5.25
CA ASP A 133 1.88 -6.26 4.76
C ASP A 133 1.87 -7.28 5.91
N ASP A 134 1.54 -8.52 5.58
CA ASP A 134 1.51 -9.68 6.48
C ASP A 134 2.89 -10.00 7.10
N THR A 135 3.98 -9.57 6.47
CA THR A 135 5.34 -9.70 7.00
C THR A 135 5.74 -8.55 7.93
N GLY A 136 4.88 -7.55 8.11
CA GLY A 136 5.15 -6.35 8.91
C GLY A 136 5.94 -5.26 8.18
N ARG A 137 6.22 -5.43 6.88
CA ARG A 137 6.88 -4.39 6.07
C ARG A 137 5.89 -3.27 5.78
N VAL A 138 6.33 -2.03 5.94
CA VAL A 138 5.52 -0.84 5.64
C VAL A 138 5.35 -0.69 4.13
N LEU A 139 4.10 -0.76 3.67
CA LEU A 139 3.73 -0.52 2.27
C LEU A 139 3.42 0.96 2.01
N SER A 140 2.80 1.63 2.98
CA SER A 140 2.50 3.05 2.91
C SER A 140 2.42 3.67 4.31
N ARG A 141 2.83 4.93 4.41
CA ARG A 141 2.76 5.73 5.63
C ARG A 141 2.50 7.17 5.22
N LEU A 142 1.39 7.72 5.69
CA LEU A 142 1.02 9.10 5.44
C LEU A 142 0.78 9.82 6.76
N THR A 143 1.16 11.08 6.79
CA THR A 143 1.06 11.94 7.97
C THR A 143 0.39 13.24 7.58
N VAL A 144 -0.55 13.71 8.39
CA VAL A 144 -1.23 14.99 8.19
C VAL A 144 -1.34 15.73 9.52
N LEU A 145 -1.29 17.06 9.46
CA LEU A 145 -1.66 17.92 10.57
C LEU A 145 -3.15 18.25 10.45
N VAL A 146 -3.87 18.11 11.55
CA VAL A 146 -5.29 18.44 11.66
C VAL A 146 -5.44 19.48 12.75
N ASP A 147 -5.94 20.64 12.36
CA ASP A 147 -6.28 21.71 13.27
C ASP A 147 -7.60 21.39 13.97
N ARG A 148 -7.73 21.83 15.21
CA ARG A 148 -9.01 21.82 15.91
C ARG A 148 -9.96 22.83 15.23
N PRO A 149 -11.17 22.40 14.83
CA PRO A 149 -12.15 23.28 14.16
C PRO A 149 -12.77 24.32 15.10
#